data_AF-A0A948FS68-F1
#
_entry.id   AF-A0A948FS68-F1
#
_cell.length_a   1.000
_cell.length_b   1.000
_cell.length_c   1.000
_cell.angle_alpha   90.00
_cell.angle_beta   90.00
_cell.angle_gamma   90.00
#
_symmetry.space_group_name_H-M   'P 1'
#
loop_
_entity.id
_entity.type
_entity.pdbx_description
1 polymer ?
#
loop_
_entity_poly.entity_id
_entity_poly.type
_entity_poly.pdbx_seq_one_letter_code
_entity_poly.pdbx_strand_id
1 'polypeptide(L)'
;MKKVEEPERYGRPACHAVEDGVLQYVSPSQVKTFDTVTGGCKRAWYYDKVMHFPRRQFKSQDVGKATHASIEHYLTTGENVLGPIALVGIEHLPVPKSLLKIEWPIYFIRPEQPLPGLGVKAPPAIPPELLRELEEQPRLVVQGLGSGDEGIPVIGFVDLIDLNDLARGRVVVIDHKTSSSIARYAKTAKELEKDPQSAAYLQFARLKWPGMSVYEFRHYYYQTHGARRFEPVVAPFNAGQVEAAWGRFCSTVHEMEEVAGMANPTDVPANDEACGSYGGCSFAGMCPASPGRRFHMSLMDRVKALNTAANAPETTSAPTSAPGGIPVKNAQAGQKYTLALGGADPLEFMAYTLNFCILQDAKGQVVRLPADTVVYPLGTPAAPA
;
A
#
# COMPACT_ATOMS: atom_id res chain seq x y z
N MET A 1 -17.92 -18.16 8.41
CA MET A 1 -16.45 -18.23 8.53
C MET A 1 -16.03 -17.25 9.62
N LYS A 2 -15.46 -17.74 10.72
CA LYS A 2 -14.84 -16.86 11.72
C LYS A 2 -13.67 -16.14 11.03
N LYS A 3 -13.54 -14.84 11.26
CA LYS A 3 -12.38 -14.05 10.84
C LYS A 3 -11.16 -14.74 11.46
N VAL A 4 -10.29 -15.34 10.65
CA VAL A 4 -9.00 -15.83 11.14
C VAL A 4 -8.26 -14.58 11.54
N GLU A 5 -8.07 -14.36 12.84
CA GLU A 5 -7.25 -13.27 13.34
C GLU A 5 -5.83 -13.50 12.79
N GLU A 6 -5.27 -12.50 12.09
CA GLU A 6 -3.86 -12.54 11.68
C GLU A 6 -3.04 -12.72 12.97
N PRO A 7 -2.11 -13.69 13.04
CA PRO A 7 -1.23 -13.78 14.20
C PRO A 7 -0.55 -12.42 14.39
N GLU A 8 -0.52 -11.91 15.63
CA GLU A 8 0.19 -10.68 15.95
C GLU A 8 1.67 -10.86 15.60
N ARG A 9 2.08 -10.27 14.48
CA ARG A 9 3.47 -10.33 14.01
C ARG A 9 4.28 -9.25 14.73
N TYR A 10 5.41 -9.66 15.30
CA TYR A 10 6.39 -8.77 15.92
C TYR A 10 6.84 -7.67 14.98
N GLY A 11 6.82 -6.41 15.43
CA GLY A 11 7.42 -5.29 14.69
C GLY A 11 6.53 -4.62 13.63
N ARG A 12 5.21 -4.83 13.62
CA ARG A 12 4.29 -3.98 12.82
C ARG A 12 4.07 -2.63 13.53
N PRO A 13 4.30 -1.48 12.86
CA PRO A 13 3.93 -0.17 13.39
C PRO A 13 2.44 -0.02 13.73
N ALA A 14 2.10 0.72 14.79
CA ALA A 14 0.71 1.14 15.02
C ALA A 14 0.31 2.43 14.29
N CYS A 15 1.26 3.24 13.81
CA CYS A 15 0.96 4.43 13.01
C CYS A 15 0.72 4.07 11.53
N HIS A 16 0.18 5.02 10.77
CA HIS A 16 0.15 4.88 9.33
C HIS A 16 1.55 5.08 8.72
N ALA A 17 1.72 4.61 7.49
CA ALA A 17 2.98 4.77 6.77
C ALA A 17 3.30 6.23 6.45
N VAL A 18 2.28 7.07 6.32
CA VAL A 18 2.40 8.52 6.18
C VAL A 18 1.52 9.14 7.26
N GLU A 19 2.06 10.12 7.99
CA GLU A 19 1.34 10.90 9.00
C GLU A 19 1.68 12.38 8.75
N ASP A 20 0.67 13.24 8.67
CA ASP A 20 0.84 14.69 8.44
C ASP A 20 1.80 15.04 7.28
N GLY A 21 1.73 14.25 6.20
CA GLY A 21 2.57 14.42 5.01
C GLY A 21 4.02 13.93 5.15
N VAL A 22 4.36 13.30 6.27
CA VAL A 22 5.69 12.75 6.55
C VAL A 22 5.67 11.22 6.41
N LEU A 23 6.58 10.68 5.60
CA LEU A 23 6.74 9.24 5.39
C LEU A 23 7.45 8.60 6.59
N GLN A 24 6.68 7.90 7.44
CA GLN A 24 7.15 7.29 8.69
C GLN A 24 7.90 5.99 8.45
N TYR A 25 7.46 5.19 7.48
CA TYR A 25 8.11 3.94 7.09
C TYR A 25 7.65 3.51 5.69
N VAL A 26 8.38 2.58 5.09
CA VAL A 26 8.00 1.93 3.84
C VAL A 26 8.06 0.42 3.97
N SER A 27 7.33 -0.29 3.13
CA SER A 27 7.50 -1.72 2.92
C SER A 27 7.73 -2.01 1.44
N PRO A 28 8.38 -3.13 1.08
CA PRO A 28 8.70 -3.40 -0.32
C PRO A 28 7.46 -3.53 -1.21
N SER A 29 6.34 -3.99 -0.65
CA SER A 29 5.06 -4.01 -1.36
C SER A 29 4.47 -2.60 -1.58
N GLN A 30 4.67 -1.66 -0.66
CA GLN A 30 4.27 -0.27 -0.86
C GLN A 30 5.07 0.38 -1.98
N VAL A 31 6.40 0.23 -1.97
CA VAL A 31 7.29 0.74 -3.01
C VAL A 31 6.87 0.21 -4.38
N LYS A 32 6.59 -1.11 -4.48
CA LYS A 32 6.06 -1.73 -5.71
C LYS A 32 4.71 -1.19 -6.16
N THR A 33 3.81 -0.84 -5.24
CA THR A 33 2.51 -0.25 -5.63
C THR A 33 2.61 1.22 -6.02
N PHE A 34 3.67 1.91 -5.60
CA PHE A 34 3.96 3.30 -5.96
C PHE A 34 4.70 3.39 -7.30
N ASP A 35 5.73 2.57 -7.49
CA ASP A 35 6.64 2.57 -8.62
C ASP A 35 5.94 2.28 -9.95
N THR A 36 5.92 3.28 -10.84
CA THR A 36 5.29 3.17 -12.15
C THR A 36 6.07 2.27 -13.11
N VAL A 37 7.39 2.08 -12.91
CA VAL A 37 8.22 1.20 -13.74
C VAL A 37 7.82 -0.27 -13.55
N THR A 38 7.41 -0.64 -12.35
CA THR A 38 6.90 -1.99 -12.05
C THR A 38 5.37 -2.12 -12.13
N GLY A 39 4.70 -1.13 -12.74
CA GLY A 39 3.25 -1.15 -12.98
C GLY A 39 2.40 -0.62 -11.82
N GLY A 40 3.01 0.06 -10.85
CA GLY A 40 2.35 0.79 -9.77
C GLY A 40 1.76 2.14 -10.21
N CYS A 41 1.15 2.84 -9.26
CA CYS A 41 0.51 4.14 -9.50
C CYS A 41 0.66 5.03 -8.26
N LYS A 42 1.46 6.10 -8.38
CA LYS A 42 1.72 7.08 -7.32
C LYS A 42 0.42 7.66 -6.74
N ARG A 43 -0.53 8.05 -7.59
CA ARG A 43 -1.83 8.58 -7.14
C ARG A 43 -2.68 7.55 -6.37
N ALA A 44 -2.68 6.29 -6.80
CA ALA A 44 -3.39 5.23 -6.07
C ALA A 44 -2.73 4.96 -4.71
N TRP A 45 -1.39 5.01 -4.66
CA TRP A 45 -0.65 4.94 -3.39
C TRP A 45 -0.98 6.13 -2.49
N TYR A 46 -1.07 7.35 -3.03
CA TYR A 46 -1.42 8.57 -2.27
C TYR A 46 -2.81 8.44 -1.63
N TYR A 47 -3.83 8.00 -2.39
CA TYR A 47 -5.16 7.78 -1.83
C TYR A 47 -5.17 6.76 -0.68
N ASP A 48 -4.38 5.70 -0.78
CA ASP A 48 -4.29 4.67 0.24
C ASP A 48 -3.47 5.12 1.47
N LYS A 49 -2.31 5.73 1.24
CA LYS A 49 -1.31 5.95 2.31
C LYS A 49 -1.32 7.33 2.90
N VAL A 50 -1.62 8.36 2.11
CA VAL A 50 -1.69 9.75 2.58
C VAL A 50 -3.11 10.12 2.98
N MET A 51 -4.11 9.74 2.18
CA MET A 51 -5.52 10.05 2.46
C MET A 51 -6.25 8.96 3.27
N HIS A 52 -5.58 7.83 3.52
CA HIS A 52 -6.13 6.69 4.27
C HIS A 52 -7.47 6.15 3.74
N PHE A 53 -7.71 6.26 2.44
CA PHE A 53 -8.93 5.72 1.84
C PHE A 53 -8.90 4.17 1.83
N PRO A 54 -10.02 3.52 2.16
CA PRO A 54 -10.05 2.07 2.27
C PRO A 54 -9.85 1.40 0.91
N ARG A 55 -8.99 0.38 0.88
CA ARG A 55 -8.87 -0.52 -0.27
C ARG A 55 -9.98 -1.56 -0.26
N ARG A 56 -10.44 -1.95 -1.45
CA ARG A 56 -11.32 -3.11 -1.61
C ARG A 56 -10.50 -4.38 -1.34
N GLN A 57 -11.00 -5.24 -0.45
CA GLN A 57 -10.47 -6.59 -0.29
C GLN A 57 -11.09 -7.53 -1.32
N PHE A 58 -10.27 -8.41 -1.88
CA PHE A 58 -10.70 -9.41 -2.86
C PHE A 58 -10.54 -10.81 -2.28
N LYS A 59 -11.50 -11.71 -2.55
CA LYS A 59 -11.45 -13.11 -2.11
C LYS A 59 -10.18 -13.85 -2.57
N SER A 60 -9.55 -13.40 -3.65
CA SER A 60 -8.27 -13.95 -4.12
C SER A 60 -7.13 -13.73 -3.12
N GLN A 61 -7.19 -12.68 -2.30
CA GLN A 61 -6.20 -12.41 -1.26
C GLN A 61 -6.28 -13.45 -0.14
N ASP A 62 -7.49 -13.92 0.20
CA ASP A 62 -7.68 -14.96 1.22
C ASP A 62 -7.06 -16.30 0.80
N VAL A 63 -7.16 -16.63 -0.50
CA VAL A 63 -6.51 -17.83 -1.06
C VAL A 63 -4.99 -17.74 -0.94
N GLY A 64 -4.41 -16.58 -1.24
CA GLY A 64 -2.98 -16.32 -1.06
C GLY A 64 -2.57 -16.51 0.40
N LYS A 65 -3.26 -15.84 1.33
CA LYS A 65 -2.98 -15.94 2.78
C LYS A 65 -3.04 -17.39 3.30
N ALA A 66 -4.09 -18.13 2.93
CA ALA A 66 -4.23 -19.52 3.33
C ALA A 66 -3.11 -20.41 2.74
N THR A 67 -2.68 -20.14 1.50
CA THR A 67 -1.57 -20.85 0.86
C THR A 67 -0.26 -20.62 1.61
N HIS A 68 0.07 -19.36 1.92
CA HIS A 68 1.29 -19.01 2.69
C HIS A 68 1.27 -19.67 4.07
N ALA A 69 0.17 -19.54 4.81
CA ALA A 69 0.05 -20.12 6.14
C ALA A 69 0.26 -21.65 6.13
N SER A 70 -0.26 -22.35 5.11
CA SER A 70 -0.04 -23.79 4.98
C SER A 70 1.42 -24.16 4.71
N ILE A 71 2.12 -23.36 3.90
CA ILE A 71 3.54 -23.56 3.58
C ILE A 71 4.41 -23.26 4.81
N GLU A 72 4.15 -22.15 5.50
CA GLU A 72 4.81 -21.79 6.76
C GLU A 72 4.68 -22.91 7.81
N HIS A 73 3.46 -23.44 8.01
CA HIS A 73 3.23 -24.55 8.92
C HIS A 73 4.03 -25.79 8.51
N TYR A 74 3.99 -26.16 7.24
CA TYR A 74 4.73 -27.31 6.72
C TYR A 74 6.25 -27.16 6.94
N LEU A 75 6.83 -26.01 6.58
CA LEU A 75 8.26 -25.77 6.70
C LEU A 75 8.72 -25.71 8.16
N THR A 76 7.88 -25.19 9.05
CA THR A 76 8.17 -25.06 10.49
C THR A 76 8.03 -26.40 11.22
N THR A 77 6.97 -27.16 10.93
CA THR A 77 6.58 -28.33 11.73
C THR A 77 6.93 -29.67 11.08
N GLY A 78 7.10 -29.69 9.75
CA GLY A 78 7.17 -30.91 8.94
C GLY A 78 5.82 -31.60 8.73
N GLU A 79 4.75 -31.12 9.36
CA GLU A 79 3.41 -31.66 9.16
C GLU A 79 2.85 -31.17 7.82
N ASN A 80 2.46 -32.10 6.95
CA ASN A 80 1.93 -31.76 5.63
C ASN A 80 0.46 -31.32 5.73
N VAL A 81 0.26 -30.01 5.90
CA VAL A 81 -1.05 -29.35 5.86
C VAL A 81 -1.29 -28.59 4.54
N LEU A 82 -0.47 -28.88 3.52
CA LEU A 82 -0.51 -28.15 2.25
C LEU A 82 -1.83 -28.38 1.52
N GLY A 83 -2.51 -27.28 1.18
CA GLY A 83 -3.68 -27.35 0.31
C GLY A 83 -3.31 -27.74 -1.13
N PRO A 84 -4.29 -28.11 -1.98
CA PRO A 84 -4.03 -28.54 -3.36
C PRO A 84 -3.27 -27.51 -4.23
N ILE A 85 -3.31 -26.23 -3.86
CA ILE A 85 -2.56 -25.16 -4.53
C ILE A 85 -1.09 -25.18 -4.16
N ALA A 86 -0.75 -25.36 -2.87
CA ALA A 86 0.65 -25.39 -2.42
C ALA A 86 1.31 -26.75 -2.73
N LEU A 87 0.54 -27.83 -2.65
CA LEU A 87 1.04 -29.21 -2.77
C LEU A 87 1.74 -29.48 -4.10
N VAL A 88 1.32 -28.83 -5.21
CA VAL A 88 1.97 -29.00 -6.52
C VAL A 88 3.42 -28.48 -6.56
N GLY A 89 3.82 -27.64 -5.59
CA GLY A 89 5.20 -27.16 -5.47
C GLY A 89 6.01 -27.83 -4.35
N ILE A 90 5.50 -28.88 -3.71
CA ILE A 90 6.14 -29.48 -2.52
C ILE A 90 7.58 -29.94 -2.80
N GLU A 91 7.86 -30.48 -3.98
CA GLU A 91 9.20 -30.96 -4.38
C GLU A 91 10.24 -29.83 -4.51
N HIS A 92 9.78 -28.58 -4.61
CA HIS A 92 10.65 -27.40 -4.71
C HIS A 92 10.80 -26.65 -3.38
N LEU A 93 10.01 -27.02 -2.36
CA LEU A 93 10.17 -26.49 -1.02
C LEU A 93 11.42 -27.11 -0.38
N PRO A 94 12.19 -26.35 0.41
CA PRO A 94 13.29 -26.93 1.16
C PRO A 94 12.77 -27.93 2.18
N VAL A 95 13.67 -28.81 2.64
CA VAL A 95 13.36 -29.78 3.70
C VAL A 95 12.85 -29.01 4.93
N PRO A 96 11.68 -29.36 5.48
CA PRO A 96 11.18 -28.75 6.71
C PRO A 96 12.16 -28.86 7.87
N LYS A 97 12.12 -27.89 8.80
CA LYS A 97 13.01 -27.84 9.98
C LYS A 97 14.51 -27.83 9.66
N SER A 98 14.88 -27.51 8.42
CA SER A 98 16.27 -27.26 8.05
C SER A 98 16.69 -25.84 8.43
N LEU A 99 17.82 -25.34 7.90
CA LEU A 99 18.33 -24.00 8.19
C LEU A 99 17.50 -22.93 7.46
N LEU A 100 16.28 -22.68 7.96
CA LEU A 100 15.31 -21.76 7.38
C LEU A 100 15.00 -20.60 8.31
N LYS A 101 14.73 -19.41 7.73
CA LYS A 101 14.08 -18.30 8.41
C LYS A 101 12.74 -18.06 7.71
N ILE A 102 11.64 -18.26 8.43
CA ILE A 102 10.28 -18.23 7.88
C ILE A 102 9.55 -17.01 8.44
N GLU A 103 8.85 -16.26 7.58
CA GLU A 103 8.17 -15.02 7.95
C GLU A 103 9.09 -14.08 8.74
N TRP A 104 10.34 -13.94 8.26
CA TRP A 104 11.41 -13.28 9.00
C TRP A 104 11.35 -11.75 8.82
N PRO A 105 11.32 -10.95 9.92
CA PRO A 105 11.22 -9.51 9.82
C PRO A 105 12.53 -8.88 9.33
N ILE A 106 12.46 -8.01 8.33
CA ILE A 106 13.63 -7.24 7.83
C ILE A 106 13.89 -5.95 8.65
N TYR A 107 12.97 -5.62 9.55
CA TYR A 107 13.09 -4.54 10.52
C TYR A 107 12.40 -4.97 11.81
N PHE A 108 13.12 -4.88 12.92
CA PHE A 108 12.59 -5.22 14.24
C PHE A 108 12.57 -3.97 15.12
N ILE A 109 11.37 -3.61 15.61
CA ILE A 109 11.17 -2.55 16.59
C ILE A 109 11.28 -3.20 17.97
N ARG A 110 12.19 -2.69 18.81
CA ARG A 110 12.30 -3.16 20.19
C ARG A 110 11.04 -2.76 20.98
N PRO A 111 10.44 -3.66 21.78
CA PRO A 111 9.30 -3.31 22.64
C PRO A 111 9.59 -2.12 23.58
N GLU A 112 10.84 -1.98 24.03
CA GLU A 112 11.29 -0.95 24.98
C GLU A 112 11.76 0.34 24.29
N GLN A 113 11.89 0.33 22.97
CA GLN A 113 12.18 1.51 22.14
C GLN A 113 11.20 1.55 20.97
N PRO A 114 9.92 1.87 21.25
CA PRO A 114 8.99 2.18 20.18
C PRO A 114 9.59 3.30 19.34
N LEU A 115 9.44 3.23 18.01
CA LEU A 115 9.76 4.39 17.16
C LEU A 115 8.94 5.58 17.69
N PRO A 116 9.48 6.81 17.72
CA PRO A 116 8.73 7.99 18.19
C PRO A 116 7.40 8.11 17.43
N GLY A 117 6.27 8.19 18.14
CA GLY A 117 4.92 8.25 17.55
C GLY A 117 4.34 6.88 17.12
N LEU A 118 5.09 5.80 17.31
CA LEU A 118 4.75 4.46 16.84
C LEU A 118 4.34 3.60 18.04
N GLY A 119 3.05 3.57 18.35
CA GLY A 119 2.55 2.59 19.31
C GLY A 119 2.96 1.18 18.88
N VAL A 120 3.39 0.35 19.81
CA VAL A 120 3.56 -1.09 19.56
C VAL A 120 2.46 -1.76 20.36
N LYS A 121 1.57 -2.52 19.71
CA LYS A 121 0.73 -3.46 20.47
C LYS A 121 1.68 -4.48 21.09
N ALA A 122 1.60 -4.67 22.40
CA ALA A 122 2.46 -5.59 23.15
C ALA A 122 2.42 -6.95 22.45
N PRO A 123 3.53 -7.37 21.82
CA PRO A 123 3.48 -8.57 21.02
C PRO A 123 3.54 -9.80 21.96
N PRO A 124 3.28 -11.02 21.47
CA PRO A 124 3.41 -12.23 22.28
C PRO A 124 4.82 -12.36 22.91
N ALA A 125 5.02 -13.26 23.87
CA ALA A 125 6.37 -13.43 24.44
C ALA A 125 7.33 -13.96 23.36
N ILE A 126 8.31 -13.14 22.92
CA ILE A 126 9.38 -13.57 22.03
C ILE A 126 10.33 -14.48 22.84
N PRO A 127 10.66 -15.69 22.36
CA PRO A 127 11.68 -16.51 23.00
C PRO A 127 13.01 -15.72 23.11
N PRO A 128 13.70 -15.73 24.27
CA PRO A 128 14.89 -14.89 24.48
C PRO A 128 15.99 -15.07 23.42
N GLU A 129 16.17 -16.29 22.92
CA GLU A 129 17.10 -16.62 21.85
C GLU A 129 16.74 -15.95 20.52
N LEU A 130 15.45 -15.91 20.19
CA LEU A 130 14.95 -15.24 19.00
C LEU A 130 15.06 -13.71 19.16
N LEU A 131 14.76 -13.20 20.35
CA LEU A 131 14.90 -11.76 20.65
C LEU A 131 16.34 -11.31 20.43
N ARG A 132 17.32 -12.05 20.97
CA ARG A 132 18.74 -11.74 20.78
C ARG A 132 19.14 -11.73 19.31
N GLU A 133 18.70 -12.72 18.54
CA GLU A 133 19.00 -12.76 17.10
C GLU A 133 18.42 -11.56 16.33
N LEU A 134 17.19 -11.15 16.69
CA LEU A 134 16.51 -9.99 16.12
C LEU A 134 17.15 -8.66 16.55
N GLU A 135 17.67 -8.57 17.77
CA GLU A 135 18.39 -7.38 18.24
C GLU A 135 19.75 -7.20 17.55
N GLU A 136 20.42 -8.29 17.22
CA GLU A 136 21.71 -8.29 16.53
C GLU A 136 21.59 -8.19 14.99
N GLN A 137 20.37 -8.13 14.44
CA GLN A 137 20.16 -8.07 12.99
C GLN A 137 20.28 -6.64 12.43
N PRO A 138 20.70 -6.48 11.15
CA PRO A 138 20.76 -5.18 10.53
C PRO A 138 19.35 -4.60 10.40
N ARG A 139 19.22 -3.30 10.67
CA ARG A 139 18.00 -2.55 10.43
C ARG A 139 18.07 -1.94 9.04
N LEU A 140 17.12 -2.31 8.18
CA LEU A 140 17.07 -1.74 6.84
C LEU A 140 16.43 -0.34 6.91
N VAL A 141 17.21 0.68 6.59
CA VAL A 141 16.79 2.09 6.59
C VAL A 141 17.20 2.77 5.28
N VAL A 142 16.36 3.66 4.78
CA VAL A 142 16.68 4.57 3.67
C VAL A 142 16.97 5.95 4.26
N GLN A 143 18.12 6.53 3.97
CA GLN A 143 18.41 7.91 4.37
C GLN A 143 17.43 8.83 3.64
N GLY A 144 16.54 9.53 4.35
CA GLY A 144 15.54 10.39 3.70
C GLY A 144 16.10 11.78 3.37
N LEU A 145 15.28 12.57 2.68
CA LEU A 145 15.58 13.95 2.28
C LEU A 145 15.43 14.92 3.44
N GLY A 146 14.56 14.60 4.43
CA GLY A 146 14.33 15.44 5.62
C GLY A 146 14.26 14.68 6.95
N SER A 147 14.33 13.35 6.94
CA SER A 147 14.53 12.58 8.17
C SER A 147 15.95 12.81 8.67
N GLY A 148 16.12 13.09 9.96
CA GLY A 148 17.45 13.21 10.58
C GLY A 148 18.28 11.92 10.44
N ASP A 149 19.38 11.81 11.18
CA ASP A 149 20.35 10.71 11.07
C ASP A 149 19.76 9.28 11.19
N GLU A 150 18.51 9.13 11.65
CA GLU A 150 17.82 7.84 11.81
C GLU A 150 17.28 7.23 10.50
N GLY A 151 17.00 8.04 9.47
CA GLY A 151 16.43 7.59 8.19
C GLY A 151 15.00 7.01 8.27
N ILE A 152 14.49 6.54 7.12
CA ILE A 152 13.16 5.95 6.94
C ILE A 152 13.24 4.42 7.06
N PRO A 153 12.61 3.80 8.08
CA PRO A 153 12.54 2.36 8.24
C PRO A 153 11.91 1.63 7.05
N VAL A 154 12.55 0.53 6.63
CA VAL A 154 11.98 -0.41 5.66
C VAL A 154 11.50 -1.66 6.38
N ILE A 155 10.18 -1.77 6.55
CA ILE A 155 9.54 -2.86 7.28
C ILE A 155 9.03 -3.95 6.33
N GLY A 156 8.93 -5.18 6.82
CA GLY A 156 8.37 -6.29 6.06
C GLY A 156 8.74 -7.63 6.67
N PHE A 157 8.14 -8.68 6.12
CA PHE A 157 8.44 -10.07 6.45
C PHE A 157 8.83 -10.79 5.16
N VAL A 158 9.97 -11.47 5.20
CA VAL A 158 10.38 -12.36 4.12
C VAL A 158 9.68 -13.69 4.34
N ASP A 159 8.94 -14.18 3.34
CA ASP A 159 8.22 -15.46 3.47
C ASP A 159 9.19 -16.59 3.87
N LEU A 160 10.34 -16.67 3.19
CA LEU A 160 11.35 -17.69 3.45
C LEU A 160 12.77 -17.25 3.07
N ILE A 161 13.72 -17.47 3.96
CA ILE A 161 15.16 -17.43 3.68
C ILE A 161 15.72 -18.83 3.90
N ASP A 162 16.28 -19.42 2.86
CA ASP A 162 16.95 -20.72 2.88
C ASP A 162 18.46 -20.52 2.99
N LEU A 163 19.02 -21.01 4.10
CA LEU A 163 20.43 -20.90 4.47
C LEU A 163 21.18 -22.23 4.31
N ASN A 164 20.56 -23.26 3.73
CA ASN A 164 21.19 -24.57 3.58
C ASN A 164 22.45 -24.54 2.69
N ASP A 165 22.57 -23.55 1.80
CA ASP A 165 23.74 -23.35 0.93
C ASP A 165 24.69 -22.25 1.40
N LEU A 166 24.59 -21.80 2.65
CA LEU A 166 25.44 -20.73 3.19
C LEU A 166 26.93 -21.09 3.12
N ALA A 167 27.29 -22.33 3.45
CA ALA A 167 28.67 -22.83 3.35
C ALA A 167 29.20 -22.89 1.91
N ARG A 168 28.31 -22.86 0.91
CA ARG A 168 28.64 -22.79 -0.52
C ARG A 168 28.64 -21.35 -1.04
N GLY A 169 28.54 -20.36 -0.14
CA GLY A 169 28.56 -18.94 -0.49
C GLY A 169 27.26 -18.45 -1.14
N ARG A 170 26.12 -19.07 -0.83
CA ARG A 170 24.80 -18.72 -1.38
C ARG A 170 23.76 -18.52 -0.28
N VAL A 171 22.98 -17.44 -0.40
CA VAL A 171 21.76 -17.24 0.37
C VAL A 171 20.58 -17.16 -0.59
N VAL A 172 19.50 -17.87 -0.30
CA VAL A 172 18.30 -17.90 -1.15
C VAL A 172 17.14 -17.27 -0.38
N VAL A 173 16.54 -16.26 -0.99
CA VAL A 173 15.33 -15.59 -0.51
C VAL A 173 14.17 -16.01 -1.41
N ILE A 174 13.12 -16.55 -0.81
CA ILE A 174 11.94 -17.06 -1.50
C ILE A 174 10.73 -16.26 -1.05
N ASP A 175 9.95 -15.80 -2.02
CA ASP A 175 8.63 -15.19 -1.81
C ASP A 175 7.59 -16.04 -2.55
N HIS A 176 6.58 -16.51 -1.82
CA HIS A 176 5.51 -17.34 -2.35
C HIS A 176 4.47 -16.44 -3.02
N LYS A 177 4.03 -16.81 -4.22
CA LYS A 177 3.05 -16.03 -4.99
C LYS A 177 1.93 -16.91 -5.48
N THR A 178 0.70 -16.53 -5.22
CA THR A 178 -0.47 -17.14 -5.88
C THR A 178 -0.89 -16.31 -7.08
N SER A 179 -1.13 -16.95 -8.23
CA SER A 179 -1.58 -16.27 -9.45
C SER A 179 -2.74 -17.01 -10.10
N SER A 180 -3.70 -16.29 -10.67
CA SER A 180 -4.78 -16.91 -11.47
C SER A 180 -4.25 -17.53 -12.77
N SER A 181 -3.16 -17.01 -13.31
CA SER A 181 -2.49 -17.55 -14.48
C SER A 181 -1.00 -17.25 -14.41
N ILE A 182 -0.19 -18.29 -14.22
CA ILE A 182 1.27 -18.15 -14.19
C ILE A 182 1.75 -17.64 -15.55
N ALA A 183 1.28 -18.24 -16.64
CA ALA A 183 1.69 -17.87 -18.00
C ALA A 183 1.41 -16.40 -18.36
N ARG A 184 0.44 -15.75 -17.72
CA ARG A 184 0.09 -14.33 -18.02
C ARG A 184 0.71 -13.33 -17.04
N TYR A 185 0.94 -13.72 -15.80
CA TYR A 185 1.24 -12.79 -14.72
C TYR A 185 2.51 -13.10 -13.94
N ALA A 186 3.13 -14.27 -14.16
CA ALA A 186 4.42 -14.55 -13.55
C ALA A 186 5.47 -13.61 -14.13
N LYS A 187 6.27 -13.03 -13.26
CA LYS A 187 7.42 -12.22 -13.66
C LYS A 187 8.49 -13.12 -14.26
N THR A 188 9.27 -12.58 -15.17
CA THR A 188 10.52 -13.16 -15.64
C THR A 188 11.64 -12.88 -14.63
N ALA A 189 12.74 -13.63 -14.72
CA ALA A 189 13.94 -13.38 -13.90
C ALA A 189 14.43 -11.93 -14.05
N LYS A 190 14.40 -11.37 -15.27
CA LYS A 190 14.84 -9.99 -15.53
C LYS A 190 13.93 -8.94 -14.91
N GLU A 191 12.63 -9.22 -14.79
CA GLU A 191 11.69 -8.36 -14.07
C GLU A 191 11.88 -8.47 -12.56
N LEU A 192 12.30 -9.63 -12.03
CA LEU A 192 12.67 -9.77 -10.62
C LEU A 192 13.91 -8.95 -10.26
N GLU A 193 14.87 -8.77 -11.16
CA GLU A 193 16.03 -7.86 -10.94
C GLU A 193 15.64 -6.40 -10.69
N LYS A 194 14.43 -6.01 -11.09
CA LYS A 194 13.88 -4.67 -10.91
C LYS A 194 12.77 -4.62 -9.86
N ASP A 195 12.38 -5.75 -9.28
CA ASP A 195 11.29 -5.81 -8.32
C ASP A 195 11.72 -5.19 -6.96
N PRO A 196 10.94 -4.24 -6.39
CA PRO A 196 11.30 -3.66 -5.10
C PRO A 196 11.38 -4.65 -3.94
N GLN A 197 10.64 -5.77 -3.98
CA GLN A 197 10.75 -6.83 -2.97
C GLN A 197 12.10 -7.54 -3.06
N SER A 198 12.60 -7.83 -4.27
CA SER A 198 13.92 -8.44 -4.43
C SER A 198 15.01 -7.50 -3.92
N ALA A 199 14.93 -6.20 -4.27
CA ALA A 199 15.89 -5.20 -3.84
C ALA A 199 16.00 -5.12 -2.31
N ALA A 200 14.87 -4.97 -1.61
CA ALA A 200 14.88 -4.84 -0.16
C ALA A 200 15.28 -6.13 0.56
N TYR A 201 14.71 -7.28 0.16
CA TYR A 201 14.98 -8.55 0.85
C TYR A 201 16.41 -9.05 0.60
N LEU A 202 16.94 -8.88 -0.61
CA LEU A 202 18.33 -9.22 -0.88
C LEU A 202 19.30 -8.24 -0.22
N GLN A 203 18.98 -6.94 -0.11
CA GLN A 203 19.81 -6.02 0.65
C GLN A 203 19.87 -6.40 2.13
N PHE A 204 18.73 -6.76 2.73
CA PHE A 204 18.70 -7.31 4.09
C PHE A 204 19.59 -8.55 4.20
N ALA A 205 19.46 -9.51 3.27
CA ALA A 205 20.30 -10.71 3.25
C ALA A 205 21.79 -10.39 3.10
N ARG A 206 22.16 -9.40 2.26
CA ARG A 206 23.55 -8.93 2.05
C ARG A 206 24.17 -8.34 3.29
N LEU A 207 23.38 -7.67 4.12
CA LEU A 207 23.84 -7.07 5.37
C LEU A 207 23.95 -8.12 6.47
N LYS A 208 23.00 -9.06 6.54
CA LYS A 208 22.98 -10.12 7.58
C LYS A 208 24.03 -11.19 7.31
N TRP A 209 24.23 -11.57 6.04
CA TRP A 209 25.20 -12.57 5.61
C TRP A 209 26.12 -11.99 4.53
N PRO A 210 27.10 -11.15 4.91
CA PRO A 210 28.01 -10.53 3.96
C PRO A 210 28.97 -11.54 3.32
N GLY A 211 29.53 -11.18 2.16
CA GLY A 211 30.56 -11.99 1.49
C GLY A 211 30.04 -13.18 0.68
N MET A 212 28.72 -13.35 0.54
CA MET A 212 28.18 -14.39 -0.34
C MET A 212 28.52 -14.10 -1.81
N SER A 213 28.83 -15.16 -2.55
CA SER A 213 29.05 -15.09 -3.99
C SER A 213 27.74 -14.90 -4.74
N VAL A 214 26.64 -15.45 -4.21
CA VAL A 214 25.30 -15.37 -4.81
C VAL A 214 24.26 -15.04 -3.74
N TYR A 215 23.47 -14.00 -4.01
CA TYR A 215 22.21 -13.69 -3.34
C TYR A 215 21.10 -13.98 -4.34
N GLU A 216 20.30 -15.02 -4.09
CA GLU A 216 19.31 -15.50 -5.05
C GLU A 216 17.91 -15.13 -4.58
N PHE A 217 17.14 -14.46 -5.43
CA PHE A 217 15.72 -14.20 -5.16
C PHE A 217 14.85 -15.12 -6.01
N ARG A 218 13.86 -15.75 -5.38
CA ARG A 218 12.90 -16.61 -6.07
C ARG A 218 11.48 -16.15 -5.81
N HIS A 219 10.69 -16.13 -6.88
CA HIS A 219 9.24 -16.22 -6.75
C HIS A 219 8.80 -17.65 -7.00
N TYR A 220 8.09 -18.22 -6.03
CA TYR A 220 7.43 -19.51 -6.19
C TYR A 220 5.97 -19.28 -6.54
N TYR A 221 5.63 -19.42 -7.83
CA TYR A 221 4.28 -19.18 -8.31
C TYR A 221 3.41 -20.44 -8.23
N TYR A 222 2.23 -20.30 -7.61
CA TYR A 222 1.21 -21.33 -7.51
C TYR A 222 -0.05 -20.89 -8.25
N GLN A 223 -0.52 -21.71 -9.20
CA GLN A 223 -1.70 -21.35 -10.01
C GLN A 223 -3.02 -21.65 -9.29
N THR A 224 -3.85 -20.63 -9.13
CA THR A 224 -5.12 -20.72 -8.40
C THR A 224 -6.32 -21.07 -9.29
N HIS A 225 -6.24 -20.84 -10.60
CA HIS A 225 -7.32 -21.11 -11.55
C HIS A 225 -6.90 -22.10 -12.65
N GLY A 226 -7.83 -22.95 -13.07
CA GLY A 226 -7.56 -24.00 -14.05
C GLY A 226 -6.64 -25.10 -13.50
N ALA A 227 -5.76 -25.63 -14.35
CA ALA A 227 -4.81 -26.66 -13.96
C ALA A 227 -3.90 -26.17 -12.83
N ARG A 228 -3.66 -27.02 -11.82
CA ARG A 228 -2.68 -26.75 -10.77
C ARG A 228 -1.29 -26.78 -11.38
N ARG A 229 -0.57 -25.68 -11.26
CA ARG A 229 0.77 -25.50 -11.78
C ARG A 229 1.62 -24.80 -10.75
N PHE A 230 2.88 -25.19 -10.71
CA PHE A 230 3.94 -24.55 -9.99
C PHE A 230 4.98 -24.07 -10.99
N GLU A 231 5.52 -22.87 -10.80
CA GLU A 231 6.64 -22.37 -11.59
C GLU A 231 7.58 -21.56 -10.69
N PRO A 232 8.84 -21.98 -10.51
CA PRO A 232 9.83 -21.16 -9.83
C PRO A 232 10.45 -20.17 -10.82
N VAL A 233 10.47 -18.90 -10.45
CA VAL A 233 11.21 -17.85 -11.19
C VAL A 233 12.40 -17.46 -10.34
N VAL A 234 13.60 -17.69 -10.86
CA VAL A 234 14.86 -17.53 -10.14
C VAL A 234 15.67 -16.38 -10.72
N ALA A 235 16.14 -15.48 -9.86
CA ALA A 235 17.02 -14.38 -10.23
C ALA A 235 18.25 -14.37 -9.30
N PRO A 236 19.44 -14.76 -9.79
CA PRO A 236 20.68 -14.68 -9.02
C PRO A 236 21.30 -13.29 -9.11
N PHE A 237 21.87 -12.82 -7.99
CA PHE A 237 22.56 -11.54 -7.88
C PHE A 237 23.92 -11.73 -7.23
N ASN A 238 24.92 -10.98 -7.67
CA ASN A 238 26.11 -10.70 -6.88
C ASN A 238 25.90 -9.47 -5.98
N ALA A 239 26.84 -9.20 -5.07
CA ALA A 239 26.73 -8.08 -4.13
C ALA A 239 26.52 -6.71 -4.81
N GLY A 240 27.24 -6.43 -5.89
CA GLY A 240 27.09 -5.16 -6.62
C GLY A 240 25.75 -5.01 -7.32
N GLN A 241 25.16 -6.11 -7.81
CA GLN A 241 23.81 -6.10 -8.37
C GLN A 241 22.74 -5.84 -7.29
N VAL A 242 22.92 -6.41 -6.09
CA VAL A 242 22.06 -6.11 -4.93
C VAL A 242 22.15 -4.63 -4.57
N GLU A 243 23.36 -4.07 -4.48
CA GLU A 243 23.57 -2.65 -4.18
C GLU A 243 22.95 -1.73 -5.23
N ALA A 244 23.08 -2.07 -6.52
CA ALA A 244 22.44 -1.31 -7.60
C ALA A 244 20.90 -1.39 -7.53
N ALA A 245 20.34 -2.55 -7.17
CA ALA A 245 18.91 -2.71 -6.95
C ALA A 245 18.42 -1.90 -5.75
N TRP A 246 19.19 -1.92 -4.65
CA TRP A 246 18.95 -1.12 -3.47
C TRP A 246 18.98 0.38 -3.76
N GLY A 247 19.93 0.86 -4.56
CA GLY A 247 19.98 2.26 -4.99
C GLY A 247 18.69 2.71 -5.69
N ARG A 248 18.15 1.89 -6.61
CA ARG A 248 16.86 2.17 -7.26
C ARG A 248 15.70 2.19 -6.26
N PHE A 249 15.69 1.25 -5.32
CA PHE A 249 14.70 1.22 -4.24
C PHE A 249 14.72 2.52 -3.43
N CYS A 250 15.90 2.98 -3.01
CA CYS A 250 16.06 4.24 -2.29
C CYS A 250 15.55 5.44 -3.10
N SER A 251 15.87 5.53 -4.39
CA SER A 251 15.36 6.62 -5.25
C SER A 251 13.83 6.64 -5.30
N THR A 252 13.19 5.48 -5.40
CA THR A 252 11.73 5.41 -5.35
C THR A 252 11.18 5.83 -3.99
N VAL A 253 11.85 5.51 -2.89
CA VAL A 253 11.46 5.94 -1.54
C VAL A 253 11.59 7.45 -1.38
N HIS A 254 12.60 8.08 -1.97
CA HIS A 254 12.71 9.55 -2.01
C HIS A 254 11.53 10.19 -2.76
N GLU A 255 11.15 9.62 -3.91
CA GLU A 255 9.93 10.08 -4.61
C GLU A 255 8.66 9.88 -3.78
N MET A 256 8.60 8.82 -2.96
CA MET A 256 7.48 8.60 -2.04
C MET A 256 7.44 9.66 -0.93
N GLU A 257 8.60 10.08 -0.41
CA GLU A 257 8.72 11.15 0.60
C GLU A 257 8.23 12.48 0.03
N GLU A 258 8.63 12.83 -1.20
CA GLU A 258 8.13 14.03 -1.89
C GLU A 258 6.61 13.98 -2.10
N VAL A 259 6.09 12.84 -2.58
CA VAL A 259 4.65 12.67 -2.82
C VAL A 259 3.84 12.66 -1.52
N ALA A 260 4.41 12.18 -0.42
CA ALA A 260 3.77 12.21 0.89
C ALA A 260 3.45 13.65 1.33
N GLY A 261 4.34 14.59 1.04
CA GLY A 261 4.18 16.01 1.41
C GLY A 261 3.30 16.84 0.46
N MET A 262 2.77 16.26 -0.63
CA MET A 262 1.90 17.00 -1.55
C MET A 262 0.53 17.26 -0.91
N ALA A 263 -0.04 18.45 -1.13
CA ALA A 263 -1.34 18.81 -0.56
C ALA A 263 -2.53 18.23 -1.34
N ASN A 264 -2.43 18.21 -2.68
CA ASN A 264 -3.56 17.80 -3.54
C ASN A 264 -3.28 16.48 -4.25
N PRO A 265 -4.21 15.51 -4.20
CA PRO A 265 -4.05 14.22 -4.88
C PRO A 265 -4.00 14.33 -6.41
N THR A 266 -4.51 15.43 -6.98
CA THR A 266 -4.49 15.67 -8.43
C THR A 266 -3.10 16.03 -8.95
N ASP A 267 -2.24 16.57 -8.09
CA ASP A 267 -0.87 16.97 -8.44
C ASP A 267 0.04 15.73 -8.52
N VAL A 268 -0.32 14.66 -7.80
CA VAL A 268 0.38 13.37 -7.85
C VAL A 268 0.11 12.68 -9.20
N PRO A 269 1.12 12.29 -9.99
CA PRO A 269 0.91 11.61 -11.27
C PRO A 269 0.12 10.31 -11.14
N ALA A 270 -0.83 10.08 -12.05
CA ALA A 270 -1.52 8.80 -12.19
C ALA A 270 -0.87 7.93 -13.27
N ASN A 271 -1.00 6.62 -13.12
CA ASN A 271 -0.69 5.63 -14.15
C ASN A 271 -2.00 4.93 -14.55
N ASP A 272 -2.44 5.09 -15.80
CA ASP A 272 -3.67 4.49 -16.30
C ASP A 272 -3.50 3.02 -16.71
N GLU A 273 -2.30 2.60 -17.08
CA GLU A 273 -1.97 1.19 -17.30
C GLU A 273 -2.19 0.35 -16.03
N ALA A 274 -1.99 0.97 -14.86
CA ALA A 274 -2.20 0.33 -13.57
C ALA A 274 -3.68 0.23 -13.15
N CYS A 275 -4.63 0.82 -13.89
CA CYS A 275 -6.04 0.87 -13.47
C CYS A 275 -6.70 -0.51 -13.42
N GLY A 276 -6.26 -1.46 -14.26
CA GLY A 276 -6.78 -2.83 -14.31
C GLY A 276 -6.06 -3.82 -13.39
N SER A 277 -4.97 -3.40 -12.75
CA SER A 277 -4.13 -4.27 -11.93
C SER A 277 -4.91 -4.90 -10.77
N TYR A 278 -4.62 -6.16 -10.48
CA TYR A 278 -5.20 -6.92 -9.36
C TYR A 278 -6.74 -7.01 -9.34
N GLY A 279 -7.38 -6.97 -10.52
CA GLY A 279 -8.84 -7.00 -10.63
C GLY A 279 -9.51 -5.62 -10.55
N GLY A 280 -8.71 -4.54 -10.64
CA GLY A 280 -9.17 -3.16 -10.75
C GLY A 280 -8.72 -2.27 -9.58
N CYS A 281 -8.43 -1.01 -9.90
CA CYS A 281 -8.05 -0.01 -8.91
C CYS A 281 -9.22 0.33 -7.97
N SER A 282 -9.01 0.21 -6.66
CA SER A 282 -10.01 0.54 -5.62
C SER A 282 -10.48 2.00 -5.67
N PHE A 283 -9.66 2.88 -6.22
CA PHE A 283 -9.90 4.33 -6.28
C PHE A 283 -10.38 4.81 -7.65
N ALA A 284 -10.63 3.89 -8.60
CA ALA A 284 -11.14 4.23 -9.94
C ALA A 284 -12.41 5.08 -9.86
N GLY A 285 -13.28 4.73 -8.91
CA GLY A 285 -14.52 5.42 -8.64
C GLY A 285 -14.37 6.85 -8.14
N MET A 286 -13.18 7.36 -7.77
CA MET A 286 -12.96 8.76 -7.36
C MET A 286 -11.82 9.46 -8.14
N CYS A 287 -10.96 8.69 -8.79
CA CYS A 287 -9.81 9.20 -9.52
C CYS A 287 -10.23 9.87 -10.85
N PRO A 288 -9.93 11.16 -11.07
CA PRO A 288 -10.24 11.84 -12.33
C PRO A 288 -9.57 11.21 -13.55
N ALA A 289 -8.40 10.59 -13.35
CA ALA A 289 -7.65 9.93 -14.42
C ALA A 289 -8.15 8.52 -14.76
N SER A 290 -9.12 7.98 -14.01
CA SER A 290 -9.64 6.62 -14.26
C SER A 290 -10.36 6.55 -15.63
N PRO A 291 -10.06 5.55 -16.47
CA PRO A 291 -10.71 5.40 -17.78
C PRO A 291 -12.24 5.41 -17.70
N GLY A 292 -12.85 4.83 -16.66
CA GLY A 292 -14.31 4.81 -16.47
C GLY A 292 -14.93 6.18 -16.15
N ARG A 293 -14.15 7.13 -15.62
CA ARG A 293 -14.58 8.53 -15.41
C ARG A 293 -14.21 9.46 -16.58
N ARG A 294 -13.20 9.12 -17.40
CA ARG A 294 -12.86 9.86 -18.64
C ARG A 294 -14.05 9.94 -19.60
N PHE A 295 -14.92 8.93 -19.63
CA PHE A 295 -16.11 8.88 -20.48
C PHE A 295 -17.36 9.56 -19.91
N HIS A 296 -17.44 9.79 -18.58
CA HIS A 296 -18.61 10.44 -17.98
C HIS A 296 -18.52 11.98 -18.04
N MET A 297 -17.31 12.52 -18.18
CA MET A 297 -17.09 13.95 -18.46
C MET A 297 -17.19 14.25 -19.97
N SER A 298 -16.71 13.36 -20.85
CA SER A 298 -16.58 13.72 -22.28
C SER A 298 -17.89 13.77 -23.09
N LEU A 299 -18.98 13.10 -22.68
CA LEU A 299 -20.26 13.22 -23.38
C LEU A 299 -21.02 14.48 -22.94
N MET A 300 -21.09 14.74 -21.63
CA MET A 300 -21.77 15.92 -21.09
C MET A 300 -21.01 17.21 -21.42
N ASP A 301 -19.68 17.19 -21.44
CA ASP A 301 -18.87 18.35 -21.84
C ASP A 301 -18.91 18.59 -23.36
N ARG A 302 -19.01 17.53 -24.19
CA ARG A 302 -19.23 17.70 -25.65
C ARG A 302 -20.64 18.16 -25.99
N VAL A 303 -21.65 17.71 -25.27
CA VAL A 303 -23.04 18.20 -25.42
C VAL A 303 -23.17 19.64 -24.91
N LYS A 304 -22.48 20.00 -23.81
CA LYS A 304 -22.36 21.40 -23.37
C LYS A 304 -21.63 22.24 -24.41
N ALA A 305 -20.50 21.79 -24.95
CA ALA A 305 -19.75 22.55 -25.96
C ALA A 305 -20.57 22.80 -27.24
N LEU A 306 -21.39 21.84 -27.66
CA LEU A 306 -22.31 21.99 -28.81
C LEU A 306 -23.49 22.92 -28.50
N ASN A 307 -24.04 22.89 -27.28
CA ASN A 307 -25.14 23.77 -26.86
C ASN A 307 -24.68 25.20 -26.52
N THR A 308 -23.43 25.39 -26.10
CA THR A 308 -22.87 26.72 -25.77
C THR A 308 -22.48 27.49 -27.03
N ALA A 309 -22.16 26.81 -28.13
CA ALA A 309 -21.92 27.43 -29.42
C ALA A 309 -23.21 27.89 -30.13
N ALA A 310 -24.38 27.38 -29.72
CA ALA A 310 -25.66 27.68 -30.35
C ALA A 310 -26.46 28.80 -29.66
N ASN A 311 -26.14 29.17 -28.42
CA ASN A 311 -26.93 30.14 -27.67
C ASN A 311 -26.08 31.04 -26.77
N ALA A 312 -25.92 32.29 -27.19
CA ALA A 312 -25.76 33.44 -26.30
C ALA A 312 -26.41 34.67 -26.95
N PRO A 313 -26.96 35.64 -26.19
CA PRO A 313 -27.53 35.56 -24.85
C PRO A 313 -28.99 36.05 -24.81
N GLU A 314 -29.76 35.68 -23.77
CA GLU A 314 -30.67 36.63 -23.12
C GLU A 314 -31.11 36.14 -21.73
N THR A 315 -31.57 37.11 -20.96
CA THR A 315 -31.62 37.26 -19.51
C THR A 315 -32.67 36.45 -18.75
N THR A 316 -32.34 36.23 -17.46
CA THR A 316 -33.22 36.12 -16.27
C THR A 316 -34.28 35.03 -16.20
N SER A 317 -34.13 34.12 -15.23
CA SER A 317 -35.07 33.99 -14.10
C SER A 317 -34.52 33.00 -13.04
N ALA A 318 -34.66 33.40 -11.78
CA ALA A 318 -34.30 32.60 -10.61
C ALA A 318 -35.43 31.62 -10.24
N PRO A 319 -35.14 30.42 -9.72
CA PRO A 319 -36.12 29.65 -8.99
C PRO A 319 -36.03 29.95 -7.48
N THR A 320 -37.13 30.49 -6.98
CA THR A 320 -37.44 30.68 -5.56
C THR A 320 -37.59 29.32 -4.86
N SER A 321 -36.77 29.04 -3.85
CA SER A 321 -37.11 28.12 -2.76
C SER A 321 -36.41 28.56 -1.47
N ALA A 322 -37.12 28.45 -0.35
CA ALA A 322 -36.75 29.01 0.96
C ALA A 322 -35.50 28.31 1.59
N PRO A 323 -34.78 28.98 2.52
CA PRO A 323 -33.44 28.60 2.95
C PRO A 323 -33.51 27.55 4.08
N GLY A 324 -33.37 26.28 3.74
CA GLY A 324 -33.24 25.19 4.71
C GLY A 324 -31.82 24.62 4.67
N GLY A 325 -31.14 24.56 5.82
CA GLY A 325 -29.89 23.80 5.93
C GLY A 325 -30.12 22.33 5.57
N ILE A 326 -29.11 21.69 4.99
CA ILE A 326 -29.18 20.29 4.58
C ILE A 326 -28.24 19.42 5.44
N PRO A 327 -28.61 18.17 5.76
CA PRO A 327 -27.66 17.23 6.36
C PRO A 327 -26.44 17.00 5.47
N VAL A 328 -25.26 16.85 6.07
CA VAL A 328 -23.98 16.56 5.39
C VAL A 328 -24.08 15.39 4.40
N LYS A 329 -24.80 14.33 4.74
CA LYS A 329 -25.03 13.18 3.84
C LYS A 329 -25.75 13.53 2.53
N ASN A 330 -26.41 14.68 2.47
CA ASN A 330 -27.11 15.18 1.30
C ASN A 330 -26.33 16.28 0.55
N ALA A 331 -25.12 16.64 1.02
CA ALA A 331 -24.28 17.64 0.37
C ALA A 331 -23.70 17.09 -0.95
N GLN A 332 -23.69 17.92 -1.98
CA GLN A 332 -23.15 17.56 -3.30
C GLN A 332 -21.64 17.80 -3.32
N ALA A 333 -20.89 16.79 -3.79
CA ALA A 333 -19.45 16.90 -3.93
C ALA A 333 -19.07 18.06 -4.88
N GLY A 334 -18.09 18.87 -4.48
CA GLY A 334 -17.63 20.05 -5.21
C GLY A 334 -18.43 21.34 -4.95
N GLN A 335 -19.49 21.30 -4.14
CA GLN A 335 -20.21 22.51 -3.71
C GLN A 335 -19.59 23.10 -2.44
N LYS A 336 -19.65 24.44 -2.34
CA LYS A 336 -19.24 25.19 -1.15
C LYS A 336 -20.40 25.35 -0.18
N TYR A 337 -20.12 25.14 1.09
CA TYR A 337 -21.09 25.27 2.18
C TYR A 337 -20.49 26.10 3.33
N THR A 338 -21.37 26.52 4.23
CA THR A 338 -21.07 27.18 5.51
C THR A 338 -21.65 26.38 6.66
N LEU A 339 -20.95 26.39 7.79
CA LEU A 339 -21.33 25.67 9.00
C LEU A 339 -21.54 26.74 10.08
N ALA A 340 -22.76 26.83 10.58
CA ALA A 340 -23.08 27.68 11.71
C ALA A 340 -22.58 26.99 12.99
N LEU A 341 -21.46 27.44 13.52
CA LEU A 341 -21.00 27.08 14.86
C LEU A 341 -21.55 28.14 15.80
N GLY A 342 -22.43 27.75 16.73
CA GLY A 342 -23.13 28.70 17.61
C GLY A 342 -22.19 29.76 18.20
N GLY A 343 -22.36 31.02 17.79
CA GLY A 343 -21.60 32.17 18.28
C GLY A 343 -20.26 32.47 17.60
N ALA A 344 -19.84 31.74 16.56
CA ALA A 344 -18.61 31.98 15.82
C ALA A 344 -18.88 32.34 14.34
N ASP A 345 -17.91 33.00 13.69
CA ASP A 345 -17.98 33.30 12.26
C ASP A 345 -18.17 32.02 11.43
N PRO A 346 -19.01 32.04 10.38
CA PRO A 346 -19.27 30.87 9.56
C PRO A 346 -17.97 30.41 8.87
N LEU A 347 -17.63 29.12 9.02
CA LEU A 347 -16.53 28.52 8.26
C LEU A 347 -17.02 28.13 6.86
N GLU A 348 -16.33 28.60 5.83
CA GLU A 348 -16.52 28.13 4.45
C GLU A 348 -15.76 26.83 4.20
N PHE A 349 -16.37 25.89 3.46
CA PHE A 349 -15.71 24.62 3.10
C PHE A 349 -16.30 24.02 1.83
N MET A 350 -15.62 23.02 1.28
CA MET A 350 -16.04 22.25 0.10
C MET A 350 -16.34 20.80 0.49
N ALA A 351 -17.43 20.23 -0.04
CA ALA A 351 -17.75 18.82 0.19
C ALA A 351 -16.99 17.90 -0.78
N TYR A 352 -16.37 16.82 -0.29
CA TYR A 352 -15.55 15.91 -1.13
C TYR A 352 -16.19 14.53 -1.39
N THR A 353 -17.06 14.01 -0.51
CA THR A 353 -17.75 12.70 -0.73
C THR A 353 -19.14 12.63 -0.10
N LEU A 354 -20.00 11.72 -0.58
CA LEU A 354 -21.41 11.56 -0.18
C LEU A 354 -21.63 10.87 1.19
N ASN A 355 -20.60 10.28 1.82
CA ASN A 355 -20.77 9.50 3.05
C ASN A 355 -20.04 10.09 4.28
N PHE A 356 -19.18 11.08 4.07
CA PHE A 356 -18.54 11.88 5.11
C PHE A 356 -18.02 13.17 4.46
N CYS A 357 -18.31 14.32 5.07
CA CYS A 357 -17.66 15.56 4.69
C CYS A 357 -16.27 15.61 5.36
N ILE A 358 -15.24 15.64 4.52
CA ILE A 358 -13.91 16.12 4.88
C ILE A 358 -13.99 17.63 4.69
N LEU A 359 -13.91 18.37 5.79
CA LEU A 359 -13.76 19.83 5.74
C LEU A 359 -12.30 20.14 5.54
N GLN A 360 -11.96 21.05 4.64
CA GLN A 360 -10.66 21.71 4.64
C GLN A 360 -10.89 23.13 5.14
N ASP A 361 -10.36 23.50 6.30
CA ASP A 361 -10.44 24.90 6.76
C ASP A 361 -9.56 25.82 5.89
N ALA A 362 -9.64 27.14 6.10
CA ALA A 362 -8.81 28.10 5.36
C ALA A 362 -7.28 27.90 5.56
N LYS A 363 -6.88 27.06 6.52
CA LYS A 363 -5.48 26.69 6.83
C LYS A 363 -5.10 25.31 6.31
N GLY A 364 -6.00 24.60 5.63
CA GLY A 364 -5.73 23.29 5.05
C GLY A 364 -6.01 22.09 5.96
N GLN A 365 -6.53 22.27 7.18
CA GLN A 365 -6.79 21.16 8.10
C GLN A 365 -8.05 20.37 7.71
N VAL A 366 -7.92 19.04 7.75
CA VAL A 366 -8.98 18.09 7.44
C VAL A 366 -9.79 17.71 8.68
N VAL A 367 -11.09 18.07 8.73
CA VAL A 367 -11.99 17.72 9.85
C VAL A 367 -13.16 16.85 9.37
N ARG A 368 -13.47 15.79 10.11
CA ARG A 368 -14.59 14.87 9.81
C ARG A 368 -15.85 15.28 10.57
N LEU A 369 -16.93 15.60 9.87
CA LEU A 369 -18.23 15.87 10.49
C LEU A 369 -19.12 14.62 10.61
N PRO A 370 -19.96 14.52 11.66
CA PRO A 370 -21.06 13.56 11.73
C PRO A 370 -22.03 13.71 10.54
N ALA A 371 -22.60 12.61 10.07
CA ALA A 371 -23.44 12.56 8.87
C ALA A 371 -24.73 13.40 8.96
N ASP A 372 -25.22 13.64 10.17
CA ASP A 372 -26.44 14.40 10.45
C ASP A 372 -26.17 15.87 10.79
N THR A 373 -24.92 16.33 10.71
CA THR A 373 -24.57 17.75 10.86
C THR A 373 -25.25 18.56 9.75
N VAL A 374 -25.88 19.68 10.11
CA VAL A 374 -26.58 20.55 9.16
C VAL A 374 -25.62 21.60 8.60
N VAL A 375 -25.59 21.73 7.28
CA VAL A 375 -24.74 22.69 6.54
C VAL A 375 -25.59 23.53 5.59
N TYR A 376 -25.13 24.75 5.30
CA TYR A 376 -25.87 25.72 4.48
C TYR A 376 -25.09 26.04 3.20
N PRO A 377 -25.71 26.10 2.01
CA PRO A 377 -25.03 26.53 0.80
C PRO A 377 -24.37 27.92 0.99
N LEU A 378 -23.16 28.11 0.46
CA LEU A 378 -22.44 29.38 0.59
C LEU A 378 -23.29 30.55 0.07
N GLY A 379 -23.42 31.61 0.87
CA GLY A 379 -24.25 32.79 0.56
C GLY A 379 -25.69 32.72 1.07
N THR A 380 -26.08 31.63 1.75
CA THR A 380 -27.36 31.55 2.46
C THR A 380 -27.18 32.14 3.86
N PRO A 381 -27.99 33.09 4.32
CA PRO A 381 -27.93 33.54 5.71
C PRO A 381 -28.22 32.34 6.63
N ALA A 382 -27.28 32.00 7.52
CA ALA A 382 -27.52 30.99 8.54
C ALA A 382 -28.75 31.41 9.34
N ALA A 383 -29.72 30.51 9.51
CA ALA A 383 -30.82 30.77 10.42
C ALA A 383 -30.22 30.95 11.83
N PRO A 384 -30.65 31.98 12.60
CA PRO A 384 -30.19 32.13 13.97
C PRO A 384 -30.52 30.85 14.75
N ALA A 385 -29.52 30.34 15.47
CA ALA A 385 -29.60 29.12 16.28
C ALA A 385 -30.59 29.25 17.44
#